data_AF-A0A5B7KEB5-F1
#
_entry.id   AF-A0A5B7KEB5-F1
#
_cell.length_a   1.000
_cell.length_b   1.000
_cell.length_c   1.000
_cell.angle_alpha   90.00
_cell.angle_beta   90.00
_cell.angle_gamma   90.00
#
_symmetry.space_group_name_H-M   'P 1'
#
loop_
_entity.id
_entity.type
_entity.pdbx_description
1 polymer ?
#
loop_
_entity_poly.entity_id
_entity_poly.type
_entity_poly.pdbx_seq_one_letter_code
_entity_poly.pdbx_strand_id
1 'polypeptide(L)' 'MQGDSGGPLVVEGVDGRWVQVGVVSFGYGCGREYPGVYTRTSRYLLWIFIKILMAEGS' A
#
# COMPACT_ATOMS: atom_id res chain seq x y z
N MET A 1 -5.90 5.48 -12.83
CA MET A 1 -4.62 4.76 -12.94
C MET A 1 -4.87 3.51 -13.78
N GLN A 2 -4.24 3.41 -14.94
CA GLN A 2 -4.25 2.19 -15.76
C GLN A 2 -2.79 1.72 -15.82
N GLY A 3 -2.42 0.74 -15.00
CA GLY A 3 -1.07 0.15 -15.01
C GLY A 3 -0.41 -0.03 -13.63
N ASP A 4 -0.65 0.86 -12.67
CA ASP A 4 0.01 0.84 -11.35
C ASP A 4 -0.76 0.09 -10.26
N SER A 5 -1.88 -0.57 -10.60
CA SER A 5 -2.72 -1.26 -9.61
C SER A 5 -1.92 -2.34 -8.89
N GLY A 6 -1.92 -2.32 -7.56
CA GLY A 6 -1.09 -3.18 -6.72
C GLY A 6 0.29 -2.63 -6.35
N GLY A 7 0.72 -1.50 -6.92
CA GLY A 7 2.00 -0.84 -6.59
C GLY A 7 2.04 -0.19 -5.20
N PRO A 8 3.23 0.00 -4.61
CA PRO A 8 3.38 0.59 -3.28
C PRO A 8 3.24 2.12 -3.31
N LEU A 9 2.49 2.67 -2.35
CA LEU A 9 2.57 4.08 -1.98
C LEU A 9 3.52 4.22 -0.78
N VAL A 10 4.66 4.86 -1.00
CA VAL A 10 5.70 5.06 0.00
C VAL A 10 5.82 6.53 0.40
N VAL A 11 6.15 6.78 1.66
CA VAL A 11 6.47 8.11 2.19
C VAL A 11 7.74 8.03 3.02
N GLU A 12 8.54 9.09 3.00
CA GLU A 12 9.72 9.21 3.86
C GLU A 12 9.29 9.66 5.26
N GLY A 13 9.71 8.91 6.28
CA GLY A 13 9.50 9.24 7.68
C GLY A 13 10.42 10.35 8.15
N VAL A 14 10.09 10.95 9.29
CA VAL A 14 10.94 11.96 9.97
C VAL A 14 12.33 11.43 10.35
N ASP A 15 12.50 10.12 10.41
CA ASP A 15 13.78 9.43 10.65
C ASP A 15 14.54 9.06 9.35
N GLY A 16 14.06 9.52 8.19
CA GLY A 16 14.65 9.23 6.87
C GLY A 16 14.36 7.82 6.35
N ARG A 17 13.46 7.06 7.02
CA ARG A 17 13.08 5.72 6.58
C ARG A 17 11.88 5.76 5.66
N TRP A 18 11.92 5.00 4.57
CA TRP A 18 10.78 4.84 3.68
C TRP A 18 9.76 3.86 4.26
N VAL A 19 8.50 4.29 4.33
CA VAL A 19 7.39 3.49 4.87
C VAL A 19 6.32 3.33 3.80
N GLN A 20 5.90 2.09 3.55
CA GLN A 20 4.76 1.81 2.68
C GLN A 20 3.45 2.05 3.43
N VAL A 21 2.74 3.10 3.06
CA VAL A 21 1.48 3.54 3.71
C VAL A 21 0.23 3.11 2.94
N GLY A 22 0.39 2.72 1.68
CA GLY A 22 -0.72 2.29 0.85
C GLY A 22 -0.35 1.31 -0.26
N VAL A 23 -1.39 0.71 -0.82
CA VAL A 23 -1.33 -0.06 -2.08
C VAL A 23 -2.29 0.60 -3.06
N VAL A 24 -1.85 0.86 -4.29
CA VAL A 24 -2.71 1.44 -5.33
C VAL A 24 -3.91 0.52 -5.55
N SER A 25 -5.12 1.05 -5.38
CA SER A 25 -6.37 0.29 -5.59
C SER A 25 -6.99 0.64 -6.93
N PHE A 26 -7.52 1.85 -7.07
CA PHE A 26 -8.12 2.33 -8.32
C PHE A 26 -8.14 3.86 -8.36
N GLY A 27 -8.43 4.41 -9.52
CA GLY A 27 -8.63 5.84 -9.69
C GLY A 27 -9.06 6.14 -11.10
N TYR A 28 -9.93 7.14 -11.26
CA TYR A 28 -10.40 7.58 -12.57
C TYR A 28 -9.39 8.57 -13.18
N GLY A 29 -8.90 8.28 -14.39
CA GLY A 29 -7.81 9.06 -15.01
C GLY A 29 -6.49 9.01 -14.24
N CYS A 30 -5.58 9.96 -14.52
CA CYS A 30 -4.28 10.10 -13.83
C CYS A 30 -4.32 11.16 -12.72
N GLY A 31 -5.34 11.12 -11.84
CA GLY A 31 -5.35 11.90 -10.61
C GLY A 31 -5.57 13.41 -10.75
N ARG A 32 -6.08 13.89 -11.90
CA ARG A 32 -6.26 15.33 -12.15
C ARG A 32 -7.59 15.91 -11.67
N GLU A 33 -8.63 15.08 -11.57
CA GLU A 33 -10.00 15.52 -11.22
C GLU A 33 -10.55 14.75 -10.00
N TYR A 34 -10.14 13.49 -9.84
CA TYR A 34 -10.45 12.66 -8.68
C TYR A 34 -9.15 12.09 -8.09
N PRO A 35 -9.01 12.08 -6.76
CA PRO A 35 -7.83 11.50 -6.12
C PRO A 35 -7.75 10.00 -6.40
N GLY A 36 -6.52 9.47 -6.46
CA GLY A 36 -6.29 8.03 -6.44
C GLY A 36 -6.76 7.42 -5.12
N VAL A 37 -7.36 6.24 -5.18
CA VAL A 37 -7.78 5.48 -4.00
C VAL A 37 -6.73 4.41 -3.71
N TYR A 38 -6.30 4.36 -2.45
CA TYR A 38 -5.26 3.45 -1.97
C TYR A 38 -5.79 2.63 -0.78
N THR A 39 -5.43 1.35 -0.74
CA THR A 39 -5.66 0.50 0.45
C THR A 39 -4.68 0.90 1.55
N ARG A 40 -5.18 1.27 2.73
CA ARG A 40 -4.36 1.70 3.87
C ARG A 40 -3.67 0.52 4.55
N THR A 41 -2.34 0.39 4.41
CA THR A 41 -1.56 -0.77 4.90
C THR A 41 -1.70 -0.97 6.41
N SER A 42 -1.77 0.11 7.20
CA SER A 42 -1.89 0.03 8.66
C SER A 42 -3.15 -0.70 9.16
N ARG A 43 -4.23 -0.75 8.36
CA ARG A 43 -5.45 -1.51 8.70
C ARG A 43 -5.28 -3.03 8.57
N TYR A 44 -4.27 -3.48 7.82
CA TYR A 44 -4.07 -4.88 7.45
C TYR A 44 -2.82 -5.50 8.07
N LEU A 45 -2.09 -4.78 8.94
CA LEU A 45 -0.87 -5.28 9.57
C LEU A 45 -1.06 -6.65 10.22
N LEU A 46 -2.15 -6.86 10.96
CA LEU A 46 -2.43 -8.15 11.59
C LEU A 46 -2.56 -9.29 10.56
N TRP A 47 -3.30 -9.05 9.47
CA TRP A 47 -3.44 -10.02 8.39
C TRP A 47 -2.09 -10.32 7.72
N ILE A 48 -1.28 -9.28 7.47
CA ILE A 48 0.06 -9.41 6.90
C ILE A 48 0.94 -10.26 7.83
N PHE A 49 0.98 -9.96 9.13
CA PHE A 49 1.79 -10.70 10.09
C PHE A 49 1.37 -12.16 10.20
N ILE A 50 0.07 -12.44 10.28
CA ILE A 50 -0.43 -13.82 10.32
C ILE A 50 0.00 -14.58 9.07
N LYS A 51 -0.08 -13.97 7.88
CA LYS A 51 0.32 -14.63 6.63
C LYS A 51 1.82 -14.85 6.51
N ILE A 52 2.65 -13.93 6.99
CA ILE A 52 4.11 -14.10 7.05
C ILE A 52 4.48 -15.20 8.04
N LEU A 53 3.94 -15.14 9.27
CA LEU A 53 4.23 -16.13 10.31
C LEU A 53 3.78 -17.55 9.93
N MET A 54 2.64 -17.68 9.23
CA MET A 54 2.20 -18.97 8.71
C MET A 54 2.99 -19.45 7.49
N ALA A 55 3.69 -18.56 6.78
CA ALA A 55 4.56 -18.94 5.66
C ALA A 55 5.96 -19.38 6.11
N GLU A 56 6.44 -18.92 7.26
CA GLU A 56 7.73 -19.33 7.85
C GLU A 56 7.65 -20.64 8.68
N GLY A 57 6.44 -21.20 8.83
CA GLY A 57 6.18 -22.42 9.60
C GLY A 57 5.90 -23.68 8.78
N SER A 58 6.24 -23.70 7.48
CA SER A 58 6.11 -24.85 6.57
C SER A 58 7.45 -25.42 6.14
#